data_AF-A0A3C0AE06-F1
#
_entry.id   AF-A0A3C0AE06-F1
#
_cell.length_a   1.000
_cell.length_b   1.000
_cell.length_c   1.000
_cell.angle_alpha   90.00
_cell.angle_beta   90.00
_cell.angle_gamma   90.00
#
_symmetry.space_group_name_H-M   'P 1'
#
loop_
_entity.id
_entity.type
_entity.pdbx_description
1 polymer ?
#
loop_
_entity_poly.entity_id
_entity_poly.type
_entity_poly.pdbx_seq_one_letter_code
_entity_poly.pdbx_strand_id
1 'polypeptide(L)'
;MSGAFLTINPLLSPQEVAKRKQDPLIAKLNSGVEYSLLNNKGKFSLVIASFYGNSVTETATSRFANASESETVSNSLDKAAQNAWLLTKALREAKKHGFPAGNATDIDAYVLHEKYRSIVTVGSFDSPQDPRIEAYAKLFGSKMRPHPETGVEAMTSEYFIIPGASAGAPPLASWVFDPKPNLMQVPRAK
;
A
#
# COMPACT_ATOMS: atom_id res chain seq x y z
N MET A 1 -20.64 -32.29 -29.36
CA MET A 1 -20.27 -30.86 -29.44
C MET A 1 -21.55 -30.05 -29.45
N SER A 2 -21.93 -29.43 -28.32
CA SER A 2 -23.06 -28.49 -28.28
C SER A 2 -22.67 -27.36 -27.36
N GLY A 3 -22.23 -26.24 -27.96
CA GLY A 3 -21.93 -25.01 -27.25
C GLY A 3 -23.23 -24.28 -26.92
N ALA A 4 -23.47 -24.06 -25.63
CA ALA A 4 -24.48 -23.13 -25.17
C ALA A 4 -23.91 -21.71 -25.27
N PHE A 5 -24.47 -20.89 -26.16
CA PHE A 5 -24.20 -19.46 -26.18
C PHE A 5 -24.87 -18.84 -24.95
N LEU A 6 -24.06 -18.31 -24.03
CA LEU A 6 -24.54 -17.51 -22.90
C LEU A 6 -25.09 -16.18 -23.44
N THR A 7 -26.40 -16.10 -23.64
CA THR A 7 -27.08 -14.84 -23.92
C THR A 7 -27.08 -13.99 -22.65
N ILE A 8 -26.26 -12.95 -22.65
CA ILE A 8 -26.19 -11.96 -21.57
C ILE A 8 -27.50 -11.14 -21.64
N ASN A 9 -28.16 -10.96 -20.50
CA ASN A 9 -29.36 -10.14 -20.37
C ASN A 9 -29.11 -8.72 -20.94
N PRO A 10 -29.84 -8.27 -21.98
CA PRO A 10 -29.56 -7.05 -22.73
C PRO A 10 -29.81 -5.74 -21.95
N LEU A 11 -30.28 -5.82 -20.70
CA LEU A 11 -30.48 -4.65 -19.83
C LEU A 11 -29.27 -4.33 -18.94
N LEU A 12 -28.19 -5.11 -18.99
CA LEU A 12 -26.95 -4.82 -18.29
C LEU A 12 -25.94 -4.24 -19.27
N SER A 13 -25.45 -3.03 -18.99
CA SER A 13 -24.34 -2.49 -19.78
C SER A 13 -23.12 -3.42 -19.65
N PRO A 14 -22.35 -3.67 -20.72
CA PRO A 14 -21.11 -4.46 -20.64
C PRO A 14 -20.15 -3.97 -19.56
N GLN A 15 -20.20 -2.67 -19.25
CA GLN A 15 -19.44 -2.02 -18.19
C GLN A 15 -19.89 -2.40 -16.77
N GLU A 16 -21.19 -2.65 -16.54
CA GLU A 16 -21.72 -3.11 -15.25
C GLU A 16 -21.49 -4.61 -15.02
N VAL A 17 -21.49 -5.42 -16.09
CA VAL A 17 -21.14 -6.84 -16.02
C VAL A 17 -19.65 -7.03 -15.72
N ALA A 18 -18.79 -6.22 -16.34
CA ALA A 18 -17.35 -6.21 -16.07
C ALA A 18 -17.00 -5.73 -14.65
N LYS A 19 -17.79 -4.83 -14.06
CA LYS A 19 -17.61 -4.38 -12.66
C LYS A 19 -18.04 -5.42 -11.62
N ARG A 20 -18.88 -6.41 -11.97
CA ARG A 20 -19.44 -7.40 -11.02
C ARG A 20 -18.61 -8.67 -10.87
N LYS A 21 -17.78 -9.03 -11.84
CA LYS A 21 -16.79 -10.09 -11.65
C LYS A 21 -15.54 -9.44 -11.06
N GLN A 22 -15.23 -9.76 -9.81
CA GLN A 22 -13.90 -9.54 -9.26
C GLN A 22 -12.89 -9.97 -10.32
N ASP A 23 -11.93 -9.11 -10.68
CA ASP A 23 -10.91 -9.48 -11.64
C ASP A 23 -10.25 -10.77 -11.12
N PRO A 24 -10.40 -11.91 -11.83
CA PRO A 24 -9.87 -13.19 -11.36
C PRO A 24 -8.38 -13.12 -11.05
N LEU A 25 -7.67 -12.18 -11.69
CA LEU A 25 -6.29 -11.89 -11.41
C LEU A 25 -6.08 -11.30 -10.00
N ILE A 26 -6.88 -10.32 -9.58
CA ILE A 26 -6.78 -9.72 -8.24
C ILE A 26 -7.07 -10.77 -7.16
N ALA A 27 -8.12 -11.58 -7.33
CA ALA A 27 -8.43 -12.65 -6.40
C ALA A 27 -7.26 -13.66 -6.28
N LYS A 28 -6.67 -14.03 -7.42
CA LYS A 28 -5.53 -14.95 -7.46
C LYS A 28 -4.26 -14.37 -6.82
N LEU A 29 -3.94 -13.11 -7.12
CA LEU A 29 -2.72 -12.43 -6.60
C LEU A 29 -2.77 -12.20 -5.09
N ASN A 30 -3.96 -12.10 -4.51
CA ASN A 30 -4.16 -11.81 -3.09
C ASN A 30 -4.64 -13.02 -2.28
N SER A 31 -4.75 -14.19 -2.91
CA SER A 31 -5.15 -15.43 -2.25
C SER A 31 -4.02 -15.92 -1.34
N GLY A 32 -4.33 -16.19 -0.07
CA GLY A 32 -3.34 -16.67 0.91
C GLY A 32 -2.34 -15.60 1.39
N VAL A 33 -2.49 -14.35 0.99
CA VAL A 33 -1.62 -13.24 1.43
C VAL A 33 -2.03 -12.77 2.82
N GLU A 34 -1.06 -12.71 3.74
CA GLU A 34 -1.25 -12.17 5.08
C GLU A 34 -1.61 -10.67 5.02
N TYR A 35 -2.60 -10.25 5.81
CA TYR A 35 -3.13 -8.88 5.79
C TYR A 35 -3.64 -8.42 4.42
N SER A 36 -4.11 -9.33 3.57
CA SER A 36 -4.76 -8.97 2.31
C SER A 36 -5.93 -8.00 2.51
N LEU A 37 -5.99 -6.94 1.69
CA LEU A 37 -7.09 -5.96 1.69
C LEU A 37 -8.45 -6.62 1.42
N LEU A 38 -8.47 -7.76 0.73
CA LEU A 38 -9.70 -8.52 0.49
C LEU A 38 -10.35 -9.02 1.80
N ASN A 39 -9.56 -9.16 2.87
CA ASN A 39 -10.03 -9.56 4.20
C ASN A 39 -10.47 -8.38 5.08
N ASN A 40 -10.32 -7.14 4.60
CA ASN A 40 -10.73 -5.96 5.36
C ASN A 40 -12.26 -5.95 5.56
N LYS A 41 -12.71 -5.73 6.80
CA LYS A 41 -14.14 -5.71 7.16
C LYS A 41 -14.84 -4.43 6.73
N GLY A 42 -14.11 -3.32 6.57
CA GLY A 42 -14.65 -2.04 6.14
C GLY A 42 -14.99 -1.99 4.65
N LYS A 43 -15.81 -1.04 4.25
CA LYS A 43 -16.11 -0.74 2.83
C LYS A 43 -15.02 0.12 2.19
N PHE A 44 -14.27 0.86 2.99
CA PHE A 44 -13.21 1.77 2.56
C PHE A 44 -11.95 1.59 3.40
N SER A 45 -10.82 1.92 2.80
CA SER A 45 -9.50 1.97 3.44
C SER A 45 -8.67 3.09 2.81
N LEU A 46 -7.71 3.63 3.54
CA LEU A 46 -6.89 4.76 3.08
C LEU A 46 -5.59 4.26 2.50
N VAL A 47 -5.32 4.55 1.22
CA VAL A 47 -4.04 4.25 0.57
C VAL A 47 -2.96 5.17 1.12
N ILE A 48 -1.85 4.60 1.58
CA ILE A 48 -0.72 5.33 2.16
C ILE A 48 0.61 5.10 1.45
N ALA A 49 0.74 4.04 0.65
CA ALA A 49 1.95 3.79 -0.13
C ALA A 49 1.63 2.94 -1.36
N SER A 50 2.27 3.26 -2.47
CA SER A 50 2.13 2.53 -3.74
C SER A 50 3.49 2.10 -4.27
N PHE A 51 3.70 0.80 -4.39
CA PHE A 51 4.95 0.20 -4.89
C PHE A 51 4.76 -0.31 -6.32
N TYR A 52 5.51 0.23 -7.28
CA TYR A 52 5.41 -0.14 -8.70
C TYR A 52 6.61 -0.97 -9.11
N GLY A 53 6.41 -1.97 -9.98
CA GLY A 53 7.51 -2.78 -10.50
C GLY A 53 8.61 -1.97 -11.18
N ASN A 54 8.31 -0.81 -11.78
CA ASN A 54 9.36 0.00 -12.43
C ASN A 54 9.76 1.25 -11.63
N SER A 55 9.22 1.45 -10.41
CA SER A 55 9.58 2.62 -9.61
C SER A 55 10.62 2.22 -8.57
N VAL A 56 11.88 2.45 -8.92
CA VAL A 56 12.96 2.58 -7.95
C VAL A 56 12.72 3.88 -7.19
N THR A 57 11.77 3.90 -6.26
CA THR A 57 11.88 4.85 -5.16
C THR A 57 12.99 4.28 -4.30
N GLU A 58 14.19 4.87 -4.37
CA GLU A 58 15.36 4.48 -3.58
C GLU A 58 14.93 4.26 -2.11
N THR A 59 14.68 3.00 -1.77
CA THR A 59 14.66 2.57 -0.38
C THR A 59 16.13 2.70 0.03
N ALA A 60 16.44 3.40 1.12
CA ALA A 60 17.84 3.64 1.53
C ALA A 60 18.67 2.34 1.73
N THR A 61 18.04 1.16 1.70
CA THR A 61 18.68 -0.16 1.70
C THR A 61 19.24 -0.59 0.32
N SER A 62 18.82 0.02 -0.78
CA SER A 62 19.16 -0.43 -2.15
C SER A 62 20.41 0.21 -2.76
N ARG A 63 21.22 0.95 -1.99
CA ARG A 63 22.50 1.50 -2.50
C ARG A 63 23.63 0.47 -2.62
N PHE A 64 23.37 -0.82 -2.37
CA PHE A 64 24.40 -1.87 -2.35
C PHE A 64 24.18 -3.08 -3.26
N ALA A 65 23.29 -3.04 -4.25
CA ALA A 65 23.11 -4.16 -5.17
C ALA A 65 23.25 -3.74 -6.63
N ASN A 66 24.31 -4.25 -7.26
CA ASN A 66 24.75 -3.99 -8.63
C ASN A 66 23.65 -4.20 -9.68
N ALA A 67 23.66 -3.33 -10.70
CA ALA A 67 22.77 -3.34 -11.84
C ALA A 67 23.16 -4.42 -12.87
N SER A 68 22.18 -5.24 -13.27
CA SER A 68 22.21 -6.03 -14.51
C SER A 68 20.83 -5.97 -15.16
N GLU A 69 20.76 -5.40 -16.37
CA GLU A 69 19.57 -4.76 -16.94
C GLU A 69 18.61 -5.62 -17.78
N SER A 70 18.73 -6.95 -17.84
CA SER A 70 17.89 -7.76 -18.76
C SER A 70 16.97 -8.82 -18.11
N GLU A 71 16.99 -8.99 -16.79
CA GLU A 71 16.11 -9.93 -16.04
C GLU A 71 15.20 -9.21 -15.02
N THR A 72 14.87 -7.95 -15.32
CA THR A 72 14.59 -6.94 -14.28
C THR A 72 13.12 -6.77 -13.91
N VAL A 73 12.16 -7.08 -14.78
CA VAL A 73 10.72 -6.76 -14.57
C VAL A 73 10.02 -7.72 -13.61
N SER A 74 10.32 -9.04 -13.66
CA SER A 74 9.75 -10.00 -12.71
C SER A 74 10.29 -9.72 -11.30
N ASN A 75 11.61 -9.61 -11.19
CA ASN A 75 12.30 -9.30 -9.94
C ASN A 75 11.82 -7.99 -9.30
N SER A 76 11.46 -6.99 -10.09
CA SER A 76 11.08 -5.69 -9.58
C SER A 76 9.62 -5.64 -9.08
N LEU A 77 8.70 -6.36 -9.73
CA LEU A 77 7.34 -6.57 -9.20
C LEU A 77 7.37 -7.42 -7.92
N ASP A 78 8.23 -8.44 -7.88
CA ASP A 78 8.41 -9.27 -6.69
C ASP A 78 8.98 -8.44 -5.53
N LYS A 79 9.96 -7.57 -5.79
CA LYS A 79 10.47 -6.60 -4.79
C LYS A 79 9.39 -5.63 -4.32
N ALA A 80 8.57 -5.10 -5.23
CA ALA A 80 7.46 -4.22 -4.88
C ALA A 80 6.44 -4.93 -3.98
N ALA A 81 6.12 -6.19 -4.29
CA ALA A 81 5.24 -7.02 -3.47
C ALA A 81 5.83 -7.28 -2.08
N GLN A 82 7.11 -7.65 -2.02
CA GLN A 82 7.83 -7.86 -0.75
C GLN A 82 7.88 -6.59 0.10
N ASN A 83 8.21 -5.44 -0.50
CA ASN A 83 8.25 -4.16 0.21
C ASN A 83 6.87 -3.76 0.76
N ALA A 84 5.81 -3.93 -0.04
CA ALA A 84 4.45 -3.65 0.39
C ALA A 84 4.03 -4.56 1.57
N TRP A 85 4.38 -5.84 1.51
CA TRP A 85 4.11 -6.78 2.59
C TRP A 85 4.91 -6.45 3.86
N LEU A 86 6.21 -6.16 3.73
CA LEU A 86 7.07 -5.78 4.85
C LEU A 86 6.58 -4.51 5.53
N LEU A 87 6.22 -3.47 4.77
CA LEU A 87 5.63 -2.25 5.32
C LEU A 87 4.32 -2.54 6.04
N THR A 88 3.44 -3.37 5.44
CA THR A 88 2.15 -3.75 6.06
C THR A 88 2.38 -4.45 7.39
N LYS A 89 3.31 -5.39 7.44
CA LYS A 89 3.68 -6.10 8.68
C LYS A 89 4.28 -5.14 9.71
N ALA A 90 5.18 -4.26 9.29
CA ALA A 90 5.81 -3.28 10.17
C ALA A 90 4.79 -2.30 10.78
N LEU A 91 3.76 -1.92 10.02
CA LEU A 91 2.66 -1.08 10.51
C LEU A 91 1.74 -1.83 11.48
N ARG A 92 1.51 -3.13 11.24
CA ARG A 92 0.78 -4.01 12.17
C ARG A 92 1.50 -4.20 13.50
N GLU A 93 2.82 -4.00 13.52
CA GLU A 93 3.66 -4.06 14.70
C GLU A 93 4.23 -2.67 15.07
N ALA A 94 3.60 -1.59 14.59
CA ALA A 94 4.10 -0.22 14.70
C ALA A 94 4.38 0.19 16.15
N LYS A 95 3.64 -0.34 17.11
CA LYS A 95 3.86 -0.07 18.53
C LYS A 95 5.28 -0.47 18.97
N LYS A 96 5.80 -1.59 18.48
CA LYS A 96 7.16 -2.07 18.80
C LYS A 96 8.23 -1.13 18.23
N HIS A 97 7.92 -0.46 17.13
CA HIS A 97 8.80 0.50 16.47
C HIS A 97 8.59 1.95 16.96
N GLY A 98 7.71 2.16 17.95
CA GLY A 98 7.45 3.50 18.51
C GLY A 98 6.66 4.42 17.57
N PHE A 99 5.95 3.86 16.59
CA PHE A 99 5.13 4.62 15.65
C PHE A 99 3.64 4.50 16.02
N PRO A 100 2.85 5.59 15.87
CA PRO A 100 3.29 6.96 15.62
C PRO A 100 3.99 7.57 16.84
N ALA A 101 4.93 8.50 16.60
CA ALA A 101 5.73 9.10 17.66
C ALA A 101 4.85 9.77 18.74
N GLY A 102 5.12 9.47 20.01
CA GLY A 102 4.37 10.00 21.16
C GLY A 102 3.09 9.25 21.52
N ASN A 103 2.56 8.40 20.63
CA ASN A 103 1.42 7.53 20.92
C ASN A 103 1.54 6.22 20.13
N ALA A 104 2.53 5.40 20.51
CA ALA A 104 2.86 4.17 19.80
C ALA A 104 1.68 3.18 19.85
N THR A 105 1.11 2.89 18.69
CA THR A 105 -0.05 2.02 18.53
C THR A 105 0.06 1.23 17.25
N ASP A 106 -0.37 -0.03 17.29
CA ASP A 106 -0.44 -0.85 16.09
C ASP A 106 -1.50 -0.29 15.13
N ILE A 107 -1.18 -0.32 13.83
CA ILE A 107 -2.02 0.24 12.78
C ILE A 107 -2.67 -0.89 12.00
N ASP A 108 -3.98 -0.77 11.76
CA ASP A 108 -4.72 -1.69 10.90
C ASP A 108 -4.32 -1.52 9.43
N ALA A 109 -3.17 -2.09 9.03
CA ALA A 109 -2.66 -2.03 7.67
C ALA A 109 -3.08 -3.27 6.85
N TYR A 110 -3.25 -3.08 5.54
CA TYR A 110 -3.57 -4.13 4.59
C TYR A 110 -2.82 -3.93 3.28
N VAL A 111 -2.51 -5.03 2.59
CA VAL A 111 -1.84 -5.02 1.28
C VAL A 111 -2.80 -5.47 0.18
N LEU A 112 -2.74 -4.81 -0.97
CA LEU A 112 -3.42 -5.23 -2.20
C LEU A 112 -2.39 -5.35 -3.33
N HIS A 113 -2.25 -6.55 -3.89
CA HIS A 113 -1.47 -6.80 -5.08
C HIS A 113 -2.34 -6.68 -6.33
N GLU A 114 -1.94 -5.81 -7.24
CA GLU A 114 -2.54 -5.64 -8.56
C GLU A 114 -1.57 -6.12 -9.64
N LYS A 115 -2.02 -6.11 -10.91
CA LYS A 115 -1.20 -6.57 -12.05
C LYS A 115 0.15 -5.84 -12.19
N TYR A 116 0.22 -4.57 -11.81
CA TYR A 116 1.40 -3.71 -12.07
C TYR A 116 1.96 -3.02 -10.82
N ARG A 117 1.34 -3.18 -9.67
CA ARG A 117 1.74 -2.53 -8.41
C ARG A 117 1.21 -3.26 -7.20
N SER A 118 1.81 -2.97 -6.04
CA SER A 118 1.33 -3.38 -4.73
C SER A 118 1.01 -2.14 -3.91
N ILE A 119 -0.16 -2.11 -3.29
CA ILE A 119 -0.68 -0.96 -2.56
C ILE A 119 -0.76 -1.32 -1.09
N VAL A 120 -0.32 -0.41 -0.22
CA VAL A 120 -0.52 -0.50 1.22
C VAL A 120 -1.60 0.49 1.63
N THR A 121 -2.55 -0.01 2.40
CA THR A 121 -3.70 0.73 2.89
C THR A 121 -3.80 0.62 4.41
N VAL A 122 -4.44 1.59 5.05
CA VAL A 122 -4.67 1.61 6.50
C VAL A 122 -6.12 1.91 6.84
N GLY A 123 -6.57 1.31 7.93
CA GLY A 123 -7.90 1.48 8.47
C GLY A 123 -8.97 0.64 7.76
N SER A 124 -10.08 0.52 8.47
CA SER A 124 -11.28 -0.19 8.06
C SER A 124 -12.47 0.73 8.34
N PHE A 125 -13.00 1.35 7.30
CA PHE A 125 -14.07 2.35 7.41
C PHE A 125 -15.33 1.88 6.69
N ASP A 126 -16.49 2.14 7.29
CA ASP A 126 -17.79 1.78 6.68
C ASP A 126 -18.36 2.90 5.80
N SER A 127 -17.89 4.14 6.01
CA SER A 127 -18.35 5.35 5.34
C SER A 127 -17.17 6.19 4.86
N PRO A 128 -17.25 6.86 3.70
CA PRO A 128 -16.20 7.77 3.25
C PRO A 128 -16.13 9.08 4.06
N GLN A 129 -17.11 9.35 4.92
CA GLN A 129 -17.12 10.50 5.84
C GLN A 129 -16.68 10.14 7.27
N ASP A 130 -16.08 8.97 7.48
CA ASP A 130 -15.60 8.59 8.81
C ASP A 130 -14.50 9.56 9.29
N PRO A 131 -14.65 10.19 10.47
CA PRO A 131 -13.71 11.20 10.96
C PRO A 131 -12.30 10.63 11.17
N ARG A 132 -12.16 9.30 11.36
CA ARG A 132 -10.86 8.65 11.47
C ARG A 132 -10.05 8.79 10.19
N ILE A 133 -10.69 8.88 9.02
CA ILE A 133 -10.01 9.03 7.73
C ILE A 133 -9.14 10.29 7.72
N GLU A 134 -9.64 11.40 8.26
CA GLU A 134 -8.88 12.66 8.31
C GLU A 134 -7.67 12.55 9.24
N ALA A 135 -7.83 11.89 10.39
CA ALA A 135 -6.73 11.63 11.32
C ALA A 135 -5.63 10.77 10.68
N TYR A 136 -6.02 9.70 9.98
CA TYR A 136 -5.10 8.86 9.22
C TYR A 136 -4.43 9.64 8.07
N ALA A 137 -5.18 10.46 7.32
CA ALA A 137 -4.62 11.28 6.24
C ALA A 137 -3.59 12.29 6.75
N LYS A 138 -3.82 12.92 7.90
CA LYS A 138 -2.85 13.81 8.55
C LYS A 138 -1.63 13.07 9.10
N LEU A 139 -1.81 11.82 9.52
CA LEU A 139 -0.73 11.03 10.09
C LEU A 139 0.26 10.58 9.01
N PHE A 140 -0.26 10.08 7.88
CA PHE A 140 0.52 9.47 6.81
C PHE A 140 0.84 10.42 5.64
N GLY A 141 0.09 11.51 5.48
CA GLY A 141 0.30 12.47 4.40
C GLY A 141 1.46 13.43 4.68
N SER A 142 1.93 14.09 3.61
CA SER A 142 3.02 15.04 3.71
C SER A 142 2.71 16.21 4.64
N LYS A 143 3.74 16.68 5.34
CA LYS A 143 3.65 17.84 6.23
C LYS A 143 4.60 18.94 5.77
N MET A 144 4.21 20.18 5.98
CA MET A 144 5.10 21.31 5.80
C MET A 144 6.14 21.26 6.92
N ARG A 145 7.42 21.15 6.55
CA ARG A 145 8.54 21.24 7.47
C ARG A 145 9.58 22.18 6.87
N PRO A 146 10.27 22.99 7.70
CA PRO A 146 11.39 23.77 7.21
C PRO A 146 12.48 22.81 6.72
N HIS A 147 12.95 23.03 5.49
CA HIS A 147 14.05 22.24 4.95
C HIS A 147 15.31 22.47 5.80
N PRO A 148 16.04 21.41 6.22
CA PRO A 148 17.12 21.53 7.19
C PRO A 148 18.27 22.43 6.75
N GLU A 149 18.49 22.57 5.44
CA GLU A 149 19.58 23.38 4.89
C GLU A 149 19.17 24.81 4.51
N THR A 150 17.92 25.03 4.09
CA THR A 150 17.50 26.32 3.50
C THR A 150 16.52 27.09 4.39
N GLY A 151 15.92 26.44 5.40
CA GLY A 151 14.90 27.03 6.26
C GLY A 151 13.57 27.32 5.56
N VAL A 152 13.47 27.09 4.25
CA VAL A 152 12.24 27.27 3.47
C VAL A 152 11.28 26.15 3.80
N GLU A 153 10.02 26.48 4.06
CA GLU A 153 8.97 25.49 4.26
C GLU A 153 8.78 24.66 2.99
N ALA A 154 9.11 23.38 3.07
CA ALA A 154 8.95 22.42 1.99
C ALA A 154 7.96 21.33 2.41
N MET A 155 7.15 20.88 1.45
CA MET A 155 6.24 19.77 1.66
C MET A 155 7.07 18.48 1.73
N THR A 156 7.18 17.89 2.93
CA THR A 156 7.99 16.69 3.17
C THR A 156 7.07 15.48 3.34
N SER A 157 7.28 14.44 2.52
CA SER A 157 6.57 13.17 2.68
C SER A 157 6.92 12.51 4.02
N GLU A 158 5.92 11.94 4.66
CA GLU A 158 6.15 11.14 5.87
C GLU A 158 6.73 9.78 5.52
N TYR A 159 7.35 9.14 6.50
CA TYR A 159 8.00 7.85 6.33
C TYR A 159 7.82 6.95 7.56
N PHE A 160 8.02 5.66 7.36
CA PHE A 160 8.16 4.67 8.42
C PHE A 160 9.58 4.16 8.46
N ILE A 161 10.19 4.07 9.65
CA ILE A 161 11.54 3.54 9.83
C ILE A 161 11.51 2.44 10.89
N ILE A 162 12.18 1.33 10.58
CA ILE A 162 12.58 0.34 11.58
C ILE A 162 14.00 0.71 12.03
N PRO A 163 14.21 1.04 13.32
CA PRO A 163 15.52 1.44 13.81
C PRO A 163 16.56 0.33 13.64
N GLY A 164 17.83 0.74 13.51
CA GLY A 164 18.97 -0.17 13.48
C GLY A 164 19.18 -0.91 14.80
N ALA A 165 20.04 -1.94 14.79
CA ALA A 165 20.32 -2.76 15.97
C ALA A 165 20.91 -1.99 17.16
N SER A 166 21.53 -0.83 16.91
CA SER A 166 22.14 0.03 17.93
C SER A 166 21.94 1.51 17.59
N ALA A 167 22.08 2.37 18.60
CA ALA A 167 22.06 3.83 18.40
C ALA A 167 23.16 4.23 17.39
N GLY A 168 22.78 4.96 16.34
CA GLY A 168 23.69 5.37 15.26
C GLY A 168 23.87 4.36 14.12
N ALA A 169 23.34 3.13 14.23
CA ALA A 169 23.31 2.19 13.12
C ALA A 169 22.29 2.64 12.05
N PRO A 170 22.53 2.34 10.76
CA PRO A 170 21.55 2.61 9.72
C PRO A 170 20.23 1.86 10.02
N PRO A 171 19.09 2.42 9.58
CA PRO A 171 17.80 1.78 9.77
C PRO A 171 17.76 0.42 9.07
N LEU A 172 17.12 -0.56 9.70
CA LEU A 172 16.93 -1.89 9.09
C LEU A 172 16.04 -1.81 7.85
N ALA A 173 15.04 -0.93 7.88
CA ALA A 173 14.19 -0.63 6.74
C ALA A 173 13.58 0.78 6.87
N SER A 174 13.29 1.39 5.72
CA SER A 174 12.64 2.70 5.65
C SER A 174 11.70 2.75 4.45
N TRP A 175 10.47 3.21 4.62
CA TRP A 175 9.51 3.38 3.52
C TRP A 175 8.94 4.79 3.55
N VAL A 176 8.83 5.41 2.37
CA VAL A 176 8.21 6.72 2.21
C VAL A 176 6.73 6.51 1.88
N PHE A 177 5.86 7.30 2.50
CA PHE A 177 4.44 7.30 2.22
C PHE A 177 4.09 8.15 1.00
N ASP A 178 2.97 7.83 0.36
CA ASP A 178 2.39 8.63 -0.71
C ASP A 178 2.07 10.03 -0.16
N PRO A 179 2.51 11.13 -0.83
CA PRO A 179 2.37 12.48 -0.30
C PRO A 179 0.94 12.88 0.06
N LYS A 180 0.00 12.34 -0.70
CA LYS A 180 -1.44 12.54 -0.52
C LYS A 180 -2.13 11.19 -0.40
N PRO A 181 -2.46 10.75 0.83
CA PRO A 181 -3.24 9.55 1.05
C PRO A 181 -4.60 9.66 0.36
N ASN A 182 -5.03 8.59 -0.31
CA ASN A 182 -6.27 8.57 -1.07
C ASN A 182 -7.22 7.49 -0.54
N LEU A 183 -8.49 7.81 -0.40
CA LEU A 183 -9.49 6.84 0.03
C LEU A 183 -9.81 5.88 -1.12
N MET A 184 -9.77 4.58 -0.83
CA MET A 184 -10.09 3.49 -1.75
C MET A 184 -11.27 2.68 -1.23
N GLN A 185 -12.12 2.21 -2.13
CA GLN A 185 -13.13 1.20 -1.81
C GLN A 185 -12.48 -0.19 -1.75
N VAL A 186 -12.75 -0.93 -0.67
CA VAL A 186 -12.25 -2.30 -0.50
C VAL A 186 -12.86 -3.21 -1.57
N PRO A 187 -12.04 -3.88 -2.41
CA PRO A 187 -12.55 -4.83 -3.39
C PRO A 187 -13.23 -5.99 -2.66
N ARG A 188 -14.50 -6.26 -2.97
CA ARG A 188 -15.26 -7.38 -2.41
C ARG A 188 -15.45 -8.47 -3.46
N ALA A 189 -15.14 -9.70 -3.09
CA ALA A 189 -15.73 -10.86 -3.74
C ALA A 189 -17.21 -10.90 -3.33
N LYS A 190 -18.13 -10.76 -4.29
CA LYS A 190 -19.54 -11.08 -4.09
C LYS A 190 -19.80 -12.45 -4.68
#